data_AF-G2YB07-F1
#
_entry.id   AF-G2YB07-F1
#
_cell.length_a   1.000
_cell.length_b   1.000
_cell.length_c   1.000
_cell.angle_alpha   90.00
_cell.angle_beta   90.00
_cell.angle_gamma   90.00
#
_symmetry.space_group_name_H-M   'P 1'
#
loop_
_entity.id
_entity.type
_entity.pdbx_description
1 polymer ?
#
loop_
_entity_poly.entity_id
_entity_poly.type
_entity_poly.pdbx_seq_one_letter_code
_entity_poly.pdbx_strand_id
1 'polypeptide(L)'
;MIYTTCLMCYATFSFSQSRIFRQVLAFSLIFLSVFITLYYHYLQDPDFHQNAFALLTATVLFRSMYVMEVNIRPSLRKKYATTELSHEHPNTSHSDRLANEKRQYEILKEMWLMVGLGLSIFLGGFGIWSLDNHYCSTVRQWRHEIGLPWGLLLEGHGWWHLMTGIGSYFYLVWGIWLRHCLNDKQDEYVLNWPHYFSLPEVITRPESSKISSGNGIRNGHTKDESRKSV
;
A
#
# COMPACT_ATOMS: atom_id res chain seq x y z
N MET A 1 13.06 2.67 -8.23
CA MET A 1 11.69 2.54 -8.79
C MET A 1 11.40 1.08 -9.13
N ILE A 2 11.95 0.50 -10.21
CA ILE A 2 11.66 -0.90 -10.61
C ILE A 2 11.92 -1.95 -9.51
N TYR A 3 13.11 -1.97 -8.89
CA TYR A 3 13.44 -2.97 -7.86
C TYR A 3 12.50 -2.92 -6.65
N THR A 4 12.15 -1.71 -6.19
CA THR A 4 11.20 -1.52 -5.09
C THR A 4 9.82 -2.06 -5.47
N THR A 5 9.35 -1.79 -6.69
CA THR A 5 8.07 -2.34 -7.16
C THR A 5 8.12 -3.86 -7.26
N CYS A 6 9.22 -4.46 -7.73
CA CYS A 6 9.41 -5.91 -7.71
C CYS A 6 9.35 -6.49 -6.29
N LEU A 7 9.96 -5.84 -5.29
CA LEU A 7 9.84 -6.23 -3.89
C LEU A 7 8.39 -6.17 -3.39
N MET A 8 7.66 -5.13 -3.75
CA MET A 8 6.24 -4.99 -3.39
C MET A 8 5.37 -6.02 -4.10
N CYS A 9 5.63 -6.31 -5.38
CA CYS A 9 5.00 -7.41 -6.10
C CYS A 9 5.23 -8.73 -5.38
N TYR A 10 6.48 -9.01 -4.98
CA TYR A 10 6.76 -10.21 -4.21
C TYR A 10 5.98 -10.22 -2.89
N ALA A 11 5.99 -9.14 -2.11
CA ALA A 11 5.30 -9.08 -0.82
C ALA A 11 3.77 -9.31 -0.95
N THR A 12 3.14 -8.76 -1.98
CA THR A 12 1.70 -8.89 -2.24
C THR A 12 1.34 -10.27 -2.80
N PHE A 13 2.02 -10.73 -3.86
CA PHE A 13 1.66 -11.96 -4.55
C PHE A 13 2.16 -13.22 -3.82
N SER A 14 3.21 -13.14 -2.99
CA SER A 14 3.69 -14.29 -2.21
C SER A 14 2.86 -14.59 -0.96
N PHE A 15 1.92 -13.71 -0.60
CA PHE A 15 1.12 -13.88 0.62
C PHE A 15 0.21 -15.10 0.52
N SER A 16 0.24 -15.94 1.56
CA SER A 16 -0.57 -17.16 1.67
C SER A 16 -0.39 -18.15 0.50
N GLN A 17 0.75 -18.10 -0.20
CA GLN A 17 1.07 -18.99 -1.32
C GLN A 17 2.06 -20.09 -0.95
N SER A 18 2.06 -21.17 -1.75
CA SER A 18 2.96 -22.32 -1.58
C SER A 18 4.44 -21.94 -1.72
N ARG A 19 5.34 -22.70 -1.08
CA ARG A 19 6.79 -22.45 -1.14
C ARG A 19 7.32 -22.44 -2.58
N ILE A 20 6.82 -23.35 -3.42
CA ILE A 20 7.20 -23.45 -4.84
C ILE A 20 6.79 -22.19 -5.58
N PHE A 21 5.52 -21.76 -5.43
CA PHE A 21 5.03 -20.54 -6.07
C PHE A 21 5.87 -19.32 -5.67
N ARG A 22 6.17 -19.19 -4.38
CA ARG A 22 7.01 -18.10 -3.85
C ARG A 22 8.42 -18.11 -4.45
N GLN A 23 9.04 -19.28 -4.63
CA GLN A 23 10.36 -19.38 -5.26
C GLN A 23 10.30 -19.00 -6.73
N VAL A 24 9.34 -19.56 -7.49
CA VAL A 24 9.14 -19.23 -8.91
C VAL A 24 8.92 -17.73 -9.08
N LEU A 25 8.02 -17.13 -8.31
CA LEU A 25 7.76 -15.69 -8.34
C LEU A 25 9.02 -14.86 -8.05
N ALA A 26 9.83 -15.25 -7.05
CA ALA A 26 11.07 -14.55 -6.73
C ALA A 26 12.06 -14.58 -7.91
N PHE A 27 12.30 -15.76 -8.49
CA PHE A 27 13.19 -15.90 -9.65
C PHE A 27 12.66 -15.13 -10.87
N SER A 28 11.35 -15.19 -11.14
CA SER A 28 10.73 -14.43 -12.24
C SER A 28 10.86 -12.92 -12.06
N LEU A 29 10.68 -12.40 -10.83
CA LEU A 29 10.81 -10.96 -10.56
C LEU A 29 12.27 -10.49 -10.63
N ILE A 30 13.22 -11.30 -10.16
CA ILE A 30 14.66 -11.01 -10.32
C ILE A 30 15.00 -10.96 -11.81
N PHE A 31 14.63 -11.99 -12.57
CA PHE A 31 14.84 -12.04 -14.01
C PHE A 31 14.22 -10.82 -14.71
N LEU A 32 12.96 -10.49 -14.41
CA LEU A 32 12.28 -9.32 -14.97
C LEU A 32 13.05 -8.02 -14.66
N SER A 33 13.49 -7.83 -13.42
CA SER A 33 14.22 -6.62 -13.02
C SER A 33 15.57 -6.49 -13.74
N VAL A 34 16.31 -7.59 -13.89
CA VAL A 34 17.57 -7.62 -14.62
C VAL A 34 17.33 -7.37 -16.11
N PHE A 35 16.32 -8.02 -16.69
CA PHE A 35 15.93 -7.82 -18.09
C PHE A 35 15.60 -6.35 -18.37
N ILE A 36 14.70 -5.73 -17.58
CA ILE A 36 14.35 -4.31 -17.74
C ILE A 36 15.60 -3.43 -17.62
N THR A 37 16.49 -3.73 -16.67
CA THR A 37 17.74 -2.97 -16.46
C THR A 37 18.66 -3.05 -17.68
N LEU A 38 18.95 -4.25 -18.16
CA LEU A 38 19.86 -4.47 -19.28
C LEU A 38 19.27 -3.94 -20.59
N TYR A 39 17.96 -4.14 -20.80
CA TYR A 39 17.28 -3.66 -22.00
C TYR A 39 17.16 -2.13 -22.01
N TYR A 40 16.91 -1.50 -20.86
CA TYR A 40 16.98 -0.05 -20.73
C TYR A 40 18.39 0.48 -21.01
N HIS A 41 19.43 -0.20 -20.53
CA HIS A 41 20.81 0.19 -20.81
C HIS A 41 21.15 0.09 -22.30
N TYR A 42 20.59 -0.90 -23.00
CA TYR A 42 20.75 -1.08 -24.45
C TYR A 42 19.98 -0.05 -25.28
N LEU A 43 18.69 0.17 -24.99
CA LEU A 43 17.85 1.12 -25.73
C LEU A 43 18.14 2.59 -25.39
N GLN A 44 18.49 2.87 -24.13
CA GLN A 44 18.64 4.21 -23.55
C GLN A 44 17.39 5.10 -23.69
N ASP A 45 16.23 4.49 -23.94
CA ASP A 45 14.95 5.17 -24.08
C ASP A 45 14.26 5.35 -22.70
N PRO A 46 14.08 6.59 -22.20
CA PRO A 46 13.42 6.83 -20.93
C PRO A 46 11.95 6.38 -20.91
N ASP A 47 11.26 6.35 -22.05
CA ASP A 47 9.84 6.01 -22.12
C ASP A 47 9.61 4.53 -21.87
N PHE A 48 10.52 3.67 -22.34
CA PHE A 48 10.51 2.23 -22.03
C PHE A 48 10.51 1.99 -20.51
N HIS A 49 11.45 2.63 -19.79
CA HIS A 49 11.58 2.44 -18.34
C HIS A 49 10.36 3.02 -17.59
N GLN A 50 9.83 4.16 -18.01
CA GLN A 50 8.64 4.77 -17.43
C GLN A 50 7.40 3.86 -17.59
N ASN A 51 7.17 3.35 -18.80
CA ASN A 51 6.04 2.46 -19.09
C ASN A 51 6.14 1.14 -18.32
N ALA A 52 7.34 0.54 -18.26
CA ALA A 52 7.56 -0.67 -17.48
C ALA A 52 7.27 -0.44 -15.98
N PHE A 53 7.74 0.68 -15.43
CA PHE A 53 7.46 1.05 -14.05
C PHE A 53 5.97 1.30 -13.79
N ALA A 54 5.29 2.01 -14.68
CA ALA A 54 3.87 2.33 -14.56
C ALA A 54 3.01 1.04 -14.58
N LEU A 55 3.26 0.13 -15.52
CA LEU A 55 2.54 -1.13 -15.64
C LEU A 55 2.73 -2.05 -14.42
N LEU A 56 3.98 -2.17 -13.95
CA LEU A 56 4.29 -2.99 -12.78
C LEU A 56 3.64 -2.41 -11.51
N THR A 57 3.69 -1.09 -11.36
CA THR A 57 3.10 -0.36 -10.22
C THR A 57 1.57 -0.46 -10.23
N ALA A 58 0.93 -0.26 -11.38
CA ALA A 58 -0.52 -0.43 -11.51
C ALA A 58 -0.96 -1.86 -11.16
N THR A 59 -0.27 -2.87 -11.71
CA THR A 59 -0.56 -4.27 -11.43
C THR A 59 -0.53 -4.58 -9.93
N VAL A 60 0.52 -4.17 -9.22
CA VAL A 60 0.63 -4.44 -7.78
C VAL A 60 -0.36 -3.62 -6.95
N LEU A 61 -0.64 -2.36 -7.33
CA LEU A 61 -1.63 -1.53 -6.63
C LEU A 61 -3.04 -2.11 -6.74
N PHE A 62 -3.51 -2.39 -7.95
CA PHE A 62 -4.83 -2.97 -8.16
C PHE A 62 -4.97 -4.32 -7.47
N ARG A 63 -3.94 -5.16 -7.55
CA ARG A 63 -3.91 -6.43 -6.83
C ARG A 63 -4.05 -6.21 -5.32
N SER A 64 -3.29 -5.28 -4.75
CA SER A 64 -3.30 -5.02 -3.31
C SER A 64 -4.66 -4.45 -2.86
N MET A 65 -5.28 -3.58 -3.65
CA MET A 65 -6.64 -3.07 -3.39
C MET A 65 -7.69 -4.19 -3.44
N TYR A 66 -7.57 -5.10 -4.41
CA TYR A 66 -8.44 -6.26 -4.50
C TYR A 66 -8.30 -7.16 -3.26
N VAL A 67 -7.07 -7.45 -2.82
CA VAL A 67 -6.82 -8.23 -1.59
C VAL A 67 -7.44 -7.57 -0.37
N MET A 68 -7.26 -6.25 -0.24
CA MET A 68 -7.87 -5.45 0.83
C MET A 68 -9.39 -5.59 0.84
N GLU A 69 -10.07 -5.31 -0.29
CA GLU A 69 -11.53 -5.39 -0.39
C GLU A 69 -12.06 -6.79 -0.08
N VAL A 70 -11.48 -7.83 -0.67
CA VAL A 70 -12.01 -9.20 -0.52
C VAL A 70 -11.81 -9.74 0.90
N ASN A 71 -10.70 -9.41 1.57
CA ASN A 71 -10.37 -9.98 2.87
C ASN A 71 -10.83 -9.13 4.06
N ILE A 72 -10.91 -7.81 3.92
CA ILE A 72 -11.25 -6.90 5.03
C ILE A 72 -12.73 -6.53 5.02
N ARG A 73 -13.36 -6.37 3.85
CA ARG A 73 -14.76 -5.95 3.79
C ARG A 73 -15.67 -7.06 4.32
N PRO A 74 -16.47 -6.81 5.38
CA PRO A 74 -17.27 -7.85 6.02
C PRO A 74 -18.23 -8.55 5.06
N SER A 75 -18.86 -7.79 4.16
CA SER A 75 -19.83 -8.34 3.19
C SER A 75 -19.19 -9.28 2.16
N LEU A 76 -17.99 -8.96 1.67
CA LEU A 76 -17.26 -9.80 0.72
C LEU A 76 -16.62 -10.99 1.41
N ARG A 77 -16.08 -10.79 2.60
CA ARG A 77 -15.53 -11.86 3.43
C ARG A 77 -16.57 -12.94 3.69
N LYS A 78 -17.81 -12.58 4.07
CA LYS A 78 -18.91 -13.56 4.23
C LYS A 78 -19.25 -14.30 2.94
N LYS A 79 -19.26 -13.62 1.80
CA LYS A 79 -19.58 -14.20 0.48
C LYS A 79 -18.53 -15.20 0.00
N TYR A 80 -17.27 -14.95 0.31
CA TYR A 80 -16.13 -15.74 -0.17
C TYR A 80 -15.49 -16.63 0.90
N ALA A 81 -15.98 -16.59 2.13
CA ALA A 81 -15.63 -17.51 3.19
C ALA A 81 -15.97 -18.94 2.75
N THR A 82 -14.97 -19.81 2.74
CA THR A 82 -15.17 -21.26 2.67
C THR A 82 -15.94 -21.72 3.90
N THR A 83 -16.68 -22.83 3.79
CA THR A 83 -17.49 -23.44 4.87
C THR A 83 -16.70 -23.71 6.17
N GLU A 84 -15.37 -23.67 6.14
CA GLU A 84 -14.51 -23.79 7.34
C GLU A 84 -14.42 -22.48 8.16
N LEU A 85 -14.49 -21.31 7.52
CA LEU A 85 -14.52 -19.98 8.17
C LEU A 85 -15.83 -19.70 8.93
N SER A 86 -16.86 -20.51 8.70
CA SER A 86 -18.14 -20.46 9.43
C SER A 86 -18.11 -21.15 10.80
N HIS A 87 -16.99 -21.77 11.20
CA HIS A 87 -16.76 -22.13 12.60
C HIS A 87 -16.39 -20.89 13.42
N GLU A 88 -17.30 -19.92 13.40
CA GLU A 88 -17.34 -18.82 14.35
C GLU A 88 -17.52 -19.43 15.74
N HIS A 89 -16.71 -18.97 16.71
CA HIS A 89 -16.74 -19.52 18.05
C HIS A 89 -18.20 -19.51 18.57
N PRO A 90 -18.73 -20.63 19.07
CA PRO A 90 -20.15 -20.73 19.47
C PRO A 90 -20.55 -19.77 20.62
N ASN A 91 -19.60 -19.02 21.20
CA ASN A 91 -19.80 -18.09 22.31
C ASN A 91 -19.67 -16.60 21.94
N THR A 92 -19.54 -16.22 20.66
CA THR A 92 -19.48 -14.79 20.29
C THR A 92 -20.86 -14.14 20.40
N SER A 93 -21.02 -13.17 21.30
CA SER A 93 -22.28 -12.44 21.47
C SER A 93 -22.65 -11.69 20.18
N HIS A 94 -23.94 -11.56 19.88
CA HIS A 94 -24.41 -10.74 18.75
C HIS A 94 -23.84 -9.30 18.82
N SER A 95 -23.69 -8.77 20.04
CA SER A 95 -23.06 -7.46 20.27
C SER A 95 -21.58 -7.41 19.87
N ASP A 96 -20.81 -8.47 20.15
CA ASP A 96 -19.39 -8.57 19.77
C ASP A 96 -19.22 -8.66 18.25
N ARG A 97 -20.12 -9.36 17.56
CA ARG A 97 -20.12 -9.48 16.09
C ARG A 97 -20.31 -8.11 15.43
N LEU A 98 -21.31 -7.35 15.91
CA LEU A 98 -21.58 -5.99 15.41
C LEU A 98 -20.41 -5.03 15.68
N ALA A 99 -19.77 -5.13 16.85
CA ALA A 99 -18.60 -4.33 17.18
C ALA A 99 -17.41 -4.64 16.25
N ASN A 100 -17.17 -5.92 15.96
CA ASN A 100 -16.11 -6.36 15.04
C ASN A 100 -16.38 -5.91 13.59
N GLU A 101 -17.62 -5.99 13.12
CA GLU A 101 -17.99 -5.50 11.79
C GLU A 101 -17.78 -3.99 11.67
N LYS A 102 -18.21 -3.22 12.69
CA LYS A 102 -18.00 -1.77 12.73
C LYS A 102 -16.52 -1.42 12.65
N ARG A 103 -15.68 -2.09 13.43
CA ARG A 103 -14.23 -1.90 13.42
C ARG A 103 -13.61 -2.21 12.05
N GLN A 104 -14.05 -3.28 11.38
CA GLN A 104 -13.58 -3.62 10.03
C GLN A 104 -13.93 -2.53 9.00
N TYR A 105 -15.13 -1.96 9.09
CA TYR A 105 -15.51 -0.82 8.24
C TYR A 105 -14.69 0.43 8.51
N GLU A 106 -14.38 0.72 9.78
CA GLU A 106 -13.50 1.83 10.15
C GLU A 106 -12.09 1.66 9.56
N ILE A 107 -11.49 0.48 9.73
CA ILE A 107 -10.18 0.14 9.13
C ILE A 107 -10.21 0.28 7.60
N LEU A 108 -11.26 -0.24 6.94
CA LEU A 108 -11.37 -0.17 5.49
C LEU A 108 -11.49 1.28 5.00
N LYS A 109 -12.24 2.12 5.72
CA LYS A 109 -12.38 3.55 5.42
C LYS A 109 -11.04 4.28 5.55
N GLU A 110 -10.29 4.01 6.62
CA GLU A 110 -8.94 4.57 6.81
C GLU A 110 -7.97 4.13 5.71
N MET A 111 -8.00 2.84 5.34
CA MET A 111 -7.17 2.32 4.24
C MET A 111 -7.49 2.99 2.90
N TRP A 112 -8.78 3.16 2.57
CA TRP A 112 -9.17 3.87 1.35
C TRP A 112 -8.77 5.35 1.34
N LEU A 113 -8.84 6.00 2.50
CA LEU A 113 -8.37 7.37 2.66
C LEU A 113 -6.85 7.46 2.41
N MET A 114 -6.05 6.54 2.96
CA MET A 114 -4.61 6.47 2.67
C MET A 114 -4.32 6.25 1.19
N VAL A 115 -5.05 5.33 0.54
CA VAL A 115 -4.92 5.05 -0.89
C VAL A 115 -5.27 6.29 -1.72
N GLY A 116 -6.41 6.94 -1.42
CA GLY A 116 -6.85 8.13 -2.13
C GLY A 116 -5.87 9.29 -1.99
N LEU A 117 -5.41 9.57 -0.76
CA LEU A 117 -4.45 10.64 -0.51
C LEU A 117 -3.08 10.33 -1.13
N GLY A 118 -2.55 9.12 -0.93
CA GLY A 118 -1.27 8.69 -1.48
C GLY A 118 -1.23 8.71 -3.01
N LEU A 119 -2.28 8.20 -3.67
CA LEU A 119 -2.41 8.26 -5.13
C LEU A 119 -2.55 9.68 -5.65
N SER A 120 -3.35 10.52 -4.97
CA SER A 120 -3.54 11.91 -5.38
C SER A 120 -2.22 12.69 -5.32
N ILE A 121 -1.42 12.50 -4.26
CA ILE A 121 -0.11 13.12 -4.13
C ILE A 121 0.85 12.57 -5.19
N PHE A 122 0.89 11.25 -5.40
CA PHE A 122 1.78 10.63 -6.39
C PHE A 122 1.48 11.10 -7.82
N LEU A 123 0.21 11.06 -8.23
CA LEU A 123 -0.23 11.52 -9.55
C LEU A 123 -0.12 13.04 -9.70
N GLY A 124 -0.37 13.80 -8.63
CA GLY A 124 -0.16 15.25 -8.60
C GLY A 124 1.29 15.62 -8.85
N GLY A 125 2.23 14.90 -8.23
CA GLY A 125 3.65 15.02 -8.54
C GLY A 125 3.92 14.74 -10.02
N PHE A 126 3.32 13.69 -10.58
CA PHE A 126 3.57 13.27 -11.97
C PHE A 126 3.06 14.32 -12.95
N GLY A 127 1.91 14.92 -12.63
CA GLY A 127 1.39 16.07 -13.35
C GLY A 127 2.35 17.25 -13.32
N ILE A 128 2.91 17.60 -12.15
CA ILE A 128 3.89 18.69 -12.03
C ILE A 128 5.14 18.39 -12.85
N TRP A 129 5.68 17.17 -12.78
CA TRP A 129 6.83 16.75 -13.59
C TRP A 129 6.54 16.83 -15.09
N SER A 130 5.35 16.39 -15.51
CA SER A 130 4.94 16.44 -16.92
C SER A 130 4.83 17.88 -17.42
N LEU A 131 4.26 18.78 -16.61
CA LEU A 131 4.19 20.21 -16.91
C LEU A 131 5.58 20.85 -16.98
N ASP A 132 6.48 20.51 -16.04
CA ASP A 132 7.86 21.00 -16.00
C ASP A 132 8.64 20.59 -17.25
N ASN A 133 8.44 19.36 -17.74
CA ASN A 133 9.03 18.91 -19.00
C ASN A 133 8.46 19.66 -20.21
N HIS A 134 7.14 19.89 -20.25
CA HIS A 134 6.50 20.54 -21.39
C HIS A 134 6.83 22.04 -21.49
N TYR A 135 6.88 22.75 -20.36
CA TYR A 135 7.14 24.19 -20.29
C TYR A 135 8.57 24.53 -19.85
N CYS A 136 9.53 23.62 -20.06
CA CYS A 136 10.89 23.70 -19.54
C CYS A 136 11.60 25.03 -19.88
N SER A 137 11.47 25.55 -21.10
CA SER A 137 12.09 26.83 -21.49
C SER A 137 11.55 28.00 -20.67
N THR A 138 10.22 28.09 -20.55
CA THR A 138 9.51 29.16 -19.81
C THR A 138 9.79 29.09 -18.32
N VAL A 139 9.66 27.90 -17.70
CA VAL A 139 9.89 27.70 -16.27
C VAL A 139 11.34 28.01 -15.90
N ARG A 140 12.30 27.62 -16.75
CA ARG A 140 13.71 27.96 -16.56
C ARG A 140 13.95 29.45 -16.66
N GLN A 141 13.34 30.15 -17.61
CA GLN A 141 13.49 31.61 -17.72
C GLN A 141 12.95 32.30 -16.46
N TRP A 142 11.73 31.97 -16.04
CA TRP A 142 11.12 32.51 -14.82
C TRP A 142 11.98 32.24 -13.58
N ARG A 143 12.60 31.06 -13.48
CA ARG A 143 13.51 30.75 -12.38
C ARG A 143 14.73 31.66 -12.33
N HIS A 144 15.30 32.05 -13.48
CA HIS A 144 16.43 32.97 -13.52
C HIS A 144 16.00 34.42 -13.22
N GLU A 145 14.81 34.82 -13.65
CA GLU A 145 14.27 36.17 -13.39
C GLU A 145 13.86 36.37 -11.93
N ILE A 146 13.27 35.35 -11.30
CA ILE A 146 12.76 35.42 -9.91
C ILE A 146 13.89 35.26 -8.88
N GLY A 147 14.93 34.48 -9.19
CA GLY A 147 16.06 34.26 -8.27
C GLY A 147 15.68 33.55 -6.96
N LEU A 148 16.62 33.47 -6.01
CA LEU A 148 16.38 32.83 -4.72
C LEU A 148 15.67 33.77 -3.72
N PRO A 149 14.81 33.24 -2.82
CA PRO A 149 14.49 31.82 -2.59
C PRO A 149 13.34 31.28 -3.46
N TRP A 150 12.55 32.16 -4.09
CA TRP A 150 11.31 31.79 -4.78
C TRP A 150 11.51 30.95 -6.04
N GLY A 151 12.70 30.99 -6.64
CA GLY A 151 13.11 30.11 -7.73
C GLY A 151 13.13 28.62 -7.36
N LEU A 152 13.20 28.27 -6.07
CA LEU A 152 13.04 26.89 -5.58
C LEU A 152 11.61 26.37 -5.78
N LEU A 153 10.60 27.24 -5.68
CA LEU A 153 9.20 26.82 -5.90
C LEU A 153 8.94 26.45 -7.35
N LEU A 154 9.71 27.03 -8.28
CA LEU A 154 9.63 26.73 -9.71
C LEU A 154 10.41 25.47 -10.11
N GLU A 155 11.05 24.78 -9.17
CA GLU A 155 11.75 23.53 -9.45
C GLU A 155 10.76 22.35 -9.43
N GLY A 156 9.96 22.23 -10.50
CA GLY A 156 8.93 21.21 -10.64
C GLY A 156 9.49 19.78 -10.49
N HIS A 157 10.68 19.52 -11.02
CA HIS A 157 11.39 18.27 -10.81
C HIS A 157 11.70 17.95 -9.33
N GLY A 158 12.00 18.96 -8.50
CA GLY A 158 12.21 18.80 -7.07
C GLY A 158 10.92 18.42 -6.35
N TRP A 159 9.83 19.12 -6.65
CA TRP A 159 8.50 18.82 -6.12
C TRP A 159 8.01 17.43 -6.51
N TRP A 160 8.30 17.00 -7.73
CA TRP A 160 8.02 15.65 -8.20
C TRP A 160 8.64 14.58 -7.30
N HIS A 161 9.93 14.68 -6.94
CA HIS A 161 10.59 13.73 -6.05
C HIS A 161 9.98 13.73 -4.64
N LEU A 162 9.67 14.90 -4.10
CA LEU A 162 9.04 15.01 -2.79
C LEU A 162 7.64 14.36 -2.77
N MET A 163 6.82 14.69 -3.75
CA MET A 163 5.44 14.19 -3.83
C MET A 163 5.39 12.69 -4.12
N THR A 164 6.19 12.19 -5.06
CA THR A 164 6.27 10.73 -5.29
C THR A 164 6.86 9.96 -4.13
N GLY A 165 7.85 10.53 -3.46
CA GLY A 165 8.42 9.98 -2.24
C GLY A 165 7.36 9.82 -1.14
N ILE A 166 6.57 10.87 -0.90
CA ILE A 166 5.46 10.85 0.06
C ILE A 166 4.38 9.85 -0.39
N GLY A 167 3.94 9.88 -1.65
CA GLY A 167 2.95 8.92 -2.15
C GLY A 167 3.41 7.46 -2.02
N SER A 168 4.69 7.20 -2.29
CA SER A 168 5.31 5.87 -2.10
C SER A 168 5.36 5.48 -0.62
N TYR A 169 5.65 6.42 0.27
CA TYR A 169 5.62 6.18 1.71
C TYR A 169 4.21 5.79 2.19
N PHE A 170 3.19 6.52 1.75
CA PHE A 170 1.79 6.18 2.03
C PHE A 170 1.46 4.76 1.57
N TYR A 171 1.90 4.37 0.36
CA TYR A 171 1.72 3.02 -0.15
C TYR A 171 2.44 1.96 0.70
N LEU A 172 3.68 2.22 1.12
CA LEU A 172 4.45 1.29 1.98
C LEU A 172 3.78 1.09 3.34
N VAL A 173 3.43 2.17 4.03
CA VAL A 173 2.76 2.13 5.34
C VAL A 173 1.40 1.45 5.21
N TRP A 174 0.64 1.78 4.17
CA TRP A 174 -0.64 1.12 3.87
C TRP A 174 -0.44 -0.38 3.63
N GLY A 175 0.59 -0.80 2.88
CA GLY A 175 0.91 -2.20 2.64
C GLY A 175 1.31 -2.95 3.92
N ILE A 176 2.07 -2.31 4.81
CA ILE A 176 2.40 -2.85 6.14
C ILE A 176 1.13 -3.01 6.97
N TRP A 177 0.28 -1.98 7.02
CA TRP A 177 -0.97 -2.03 7.77
C TRP A 177 -1.91 -3.12 7.24
N LEU A 178 -2.09 -3.19 5.91
CA LEU A 178 -2.81 -4.26 5.24
C LEU A 178 -2.25 -5.62 5.64
N ARG A 179 -0.92 -5.78 5.72
CA ARG A 179 -0.30 -7.04 6.15
C ARG A 179 -0.63 -7.40 7.60
N HIS A 180 -0.65 -6.44 8.52
CA HIS A 180 -1.06 -6.70 9.91
C HIS A 180 -2.54 -7.11 9.98
N CYS A 181 -3.42 -6.42 9.23
CA CYS A 181 -4.83 -6.79 9.13
C CYS A 181 -5.02 -8.18 8.53
N LEU A 182 -4.24 -8.53 7.52
CA LEU A 182 -4.24 -9.85 6.89
C LEU A 182 -3.63 -10.96 7.75
N ASN A 183 -2.95 -10.66 8.86
CA ASN A 183 -2.47 -11.67 9.82
C ASN A 183 -3.25 -11.64 11.14
N ASP A 184 -4.40 -10.97 11.19
CA ASP A 184 -5.23 -10.81 12.40
C ASP A 184 -4.50 -10.14 13.58
N LYS A 185 -3.45 -9.37 13.30
CA LYS A 185 -2.69 -8.63 14.33
C LYS A 185 -3.24 -7.22 14.56
N GLN A 186 -4.53 -7.02 14.32
CA GLN A 186 -5.19 -5.72 14.44
C GLN A 186 -5.30 -5.25 15.90
N ASP A 187 -5.20 -6.18 16.85
CA ASP A 187 -5.24 -5.90 18.29
C ASP A 187 -3.86 -5.47 18.83
N GLU A 188 -2.79 -5.96 18.22
CA GLU A 188 -1.41 -5.67 18.61
C GLU A 188 -0.89 -4.37 18.01
N TYR A 189 -1.37 -3.98 16.82
CA TYR A 189 -0.90 -2.83 16.07
C TYR A 189 -2.04 -1.86 15.78
N VAL A 190 -1.72 -0.57 15.69
CA VAL A 190 -2.65 0.49 15.34
C VAL A 190 -1.99 1.43 14.34
N LEU A 191 -2.79 1.92 13.39
CA LEU A 191 -2.39 3.00 12.51
C LEU A 191 -2.48 4.32 13.29
N ASN A 192 -1.34 4.91 13.62
CA ASN A 192 -1.26 6.24 14.21
C ASN A 192 -1.26 7.29 13.09
N TRP A 193 -2.40 7.95 12.92
CA TRP A 193 -2.54 9.04 11.95
C TRP A 193 -3.48 10.13 12.49
N PRO A 194 -3.00 10.98 13.42
CA PRO A 194 -3.85 11.91 14.15
C PRO A 194 -4.40 13.05 13.29
N HIS A 195 -3.67 13.47 12.25
CA HIS A 195 -4.07 14.57 11.35
C HIS A 195 -3.67 14.25 9.91
N TYR A 196 -4.42 14.76 8.92
CA TYR A 196 -4.13 14.56 7.50
C TYR A 196 -2.74 15.04 7.05
N PHE A 197 -2.15 16.01 7.77
CA PHE A 197 -0.81 16.54 7.49
C PHE A 197 0.31 15.80 8.23
N SER A 198 -0.03 14.92 9.17
CA SER A 198 0.95 14.05 9.83
C SER A 198 1.26 12.84 8.95
N LEU A 199 2.47 12.32 9.04
CA LEU A 199 2.83 11.09 8.36
C LEU A 199 2.19 9.89 9.10
N PRO A 200 1.46 9.01 8.41
CA PRO A 200 0.88 7.84 9.04
C PRO A 200 1.98 6.85 9.45
N GLU A 201 1.86 6.27 10.64
CA GLU A 201 2.81 5.28 11.15
C GLU A 201 2.06 4.08 11.73
N VAL A 202 2.55 2.86 11.50
CA VAL A 202 2.02 1.66 12.16
C VAL A 202 2.82 1.42 13.44
N ILE A 203 2.17 1.64 14.58
CA ILE A 203 2.80 1.47 15.90
C ILE A 203 2.20 0.28 16.65
N THR A 204 2.95 -0.29 17.59
CA THR A 204 2.40 -1.25 18.54
C THR A 204 1.44 -0.56 19.49
N ARG A 205 0.28 -1.17 19.72
CA ARG A 205 -0.72 -0.68 20.67
C ARG A 205 -0.13 -0.65 22.10
N PRO A 206 -0.15 0.49 22.81
CA PRO A 206 0.40 0.59 24.16
C PRO A 206 -0.40 -0.27 25.15
N GLU A 207 0.28 -0.89 26.12
CA GLU A 207 -0.31 -1.88 27.04
C GLU A 207 -1.51 -1.34 27.83
N SER A 208 -1.52 -0.05 28.17
CA SER A 208 -2.64 0.59 28.87
C SER A 208 -3.97 0.48 28.12
N SER A 209 -3.93 0.44 26.78
CA SER A 209 -5.10 0.28 25.92
C SER A 209 -5.45 -1.18 25.60
N LYS A 210 -4.56 -2.14 25.92
CA LYS A 210 -4.85 -3.58 25.81
C LYS A 210 -5.77 -4.04 26.94
N ILE A 211 -5.69 -3.39 28.10
CA ILE A 211 -6.44 -3.75 29.32
C ILE A 211 -7.93 -3.39 29.19
N SER A 212 -8.30 -2.31 28.49
CA SER A 212 -9.72 -1.94 28.32
C SER A 212 -10.49 -2.85 27.34
N SER A 213 -9.78 -3.63 26.51
CA SER A 213 -10.37 -4.63 25.62
C SER A 213 -10.38 -6.04 26.25
N GLY A 214 -9.92 -6.17 27.49
CA GLY A 214 -9.61 -7.44 28.17
C GLY A 214 -10.78 -8.22 28.76
N ASN A 215 -12.05 -7.78 28.58
CA ASN A 215 -13.22 -8.58 28.98
C ASN A 215 -13.81 -9.42 27.84
N GLY A 216 -13.21 -9.42 26.65
CA GLY A 216 -13.59 -10.32 25.55
C GLY A 216 -12.46 -11.31 25.27
N ILE A 217 -12.66 -12.56 25.66
CA ILE A 217 -12.08 -13.81 25.14
C ILE A 217 -10.77 -13.65 24.34
N ARG A 218 -9.67 -14.17 24.89
CA ARG A 218 -8.43 -14.47 24.14
C ARG A 218 -8.78 -15.31 22.90
N ASN A 219 -8.94 -14.67 21.75
CA ASN A 219 -9.12 -15.39 20.50
C ASN A 219 -7.85 -16.20 20.23
N GLY A 220 -8.01 -17.52 20.22
CA GLY A 220 -6.96 -18.48 19.91
C GLY A 220 -6.36 -18.14 18.54
N HIS A 221 -5.03 -18.03 18.53
CA HIS A 221 -4.24 -17.72 17.35
C HIS A 221 -4.15 -18.97 16.47
N THR A 222 -5.20 -19.29 15.71
CA THR A 222 -5.11 -20.27 14.63
C THR A 222 -4.72 -19.53 13.36
N LYS A 223 -3.54 -19.85 12.81
CA LYS A 223 -3.15 -19.46 11.46
C LYS A 223 -4.21 -19.99 10.50
N ASP A 224 -5.09 -19.10 10.07
CA ASP A 224 -6.11 -19.43 9.11
C ASP A 224 -5.47 -19.42 7.71
N GLU A 225 -5.07 -20.60 7.24
CA GLU A 225 -4.49 -20.82 5.91
C GLU A 225 -5.52 -20.63 4.77
N SER A 226 -6.79 -20.33 5.10
CA SER A 226 -7.88 -20.20 4.13
C SER A 226 -8.03 -18.83 3.47
N ARG A 227 -7.16 -17.85 3.80
CA ARG A 227 -7.22 -16.51 3.20
C ARG A 227 -6.87 -16.57 1.73
N LYS A 228 -7.76 -16.05 0.88
CA LYS A 228 -7.58 -16.12 -0.56
C LYS A 228 -6.37 -15.31 -1.00
N SER A 229 -5.32 -16.03 -1.36
CA SER A 229 -4.25 -15.55 -2.22
C SER A 229 -4.71 -15.64 -3.68
N VAL A 230 -5.70 -14.83 -4.09
CA VAL A 230 -6.13 -14.86 -5.51
C VAL A 230 -4.98 -14.51 -6.45
#